data_AF-A0A940TKJ0-F1
#
_entry.id   AF-A0A940TKJ0-F1
#
_cell.length_a   1.000
_cell.length_b   1.000
_cell.length_c   1.000
_cell.angle_alpha   90.00
_cell.angle_beta   90.00
_cell.angle_gamma   90.00
#
_symmetry.space_group_name_H-M   'P 1'
#
loop_
_entity.id
_entity.type
_entity.pdbx_description
1 polymer ?
#
loop_
_entity_poly.entity_id
_entity_poly.type
_entity_poly.pdbx_seq_one_letter_code
_entity_poly.pdbx_strand_id
1 'polypeptide(L)' 'DAEFQKEVREYTVRKDTELRGIRTSDVSREAEERMRVILKLQGTELPNDVVLFSHRGPMTIMEKKVALQNSDDGAS' A
#
# COMPACT_ATOMS: atom_id res chain seq x y z
N ASP A 1 17.49 11.48 11.60
CA ASP A 1 17.92 11.50 10.20
C ASP A 1 16.78 10.99 9.32
N ALA A 2 16.53 11.56 8.14
CA ALA A 2 15.36 11.24 7.32
C ALA A 2 15.75 10.93 5.87
N GLU A 3 15.23 9.83 5.32
CA GLU A 3 15.49 9.37 3.97
C GLU A 3 14.18 9.35 3.16
N PHE A 4 14.22 9.90 1.95
CA PHE A 4 13.08 9.93 1.04
C PHE A 4 13.36 9.00 -0.13
N GLN A 5 12.46 8.04 -0.36
CA GLN A 5 12.55 7.13 -1.49
C GLN A 5 11.35 7.34 -2.41
N LYS A 6 11.63 7.46 -3.71
CA LYS A 6 10.60 7.43 -4.76
C LYS A 6 10.51 6.00 -5.28
N GLU A 7 9.35 5.40 -5.19
CA GLU A 7 9.05 4.09 -5.77
C GLU A 7 8.05 4.29 -6.91
N VAL A 8 8.37 3.77 -8.09
CA VAL A 8 7.43 3.71 -9.22
C VAL A 8 7.09 2.25 -9.43
N ARG A 9 5.81 1.90 -9.29
CA ARG A 9 5.31 0.56 -9.58
C ARG A 9 4.52 0.59 -10.86
N GLU A 10 4.99 -0.15 -11.86
CA GLU A 10 4.26 -0.40 -13.09
C GLU A 10 3.53 -1.74 -13.00
N TYR A 11 2.26 -1.75 -13.38
CA TYR A 11 1.45 -2.98 -13.42
C TYR A 11 0.48 -2.96 -14.60
N THR A 12 0.19 -4.15 -15.11
CA THR A 12 -0.80 -4.35 -16.17
C THR A 12 -2.16 -4.56 -15.50
N VAL A 13 -3.12 -3.68 -15.77
CA VAL A 13 -4.49 -3.78 -15.27
C VAL A 13 -5.37 -4.29 -16.39
N ARG A 14 -6.18 -5.30 -16.07
CA ARG A 14 -7.31 -5.70 -16.92
C ARG A 14 -8.60 -5.17 -16.28
N LYS A 15 -9.33 -4.32 -17.01
CA LYS A 15 -10.64 -3.81 -16.61
C LYS A 15 -11.71 -4.48 -17.44
N ASP A 16 -12.47 -5.36 -16.82
CA ASP A 16 -13.65 -5.96 -17.43
C ASP A 16 -14.87 -5.11 -17.06
N THR A 17 -15.53 -4.54 -18.06
CA THR A 17 -16.77 -3.78 -17.90
C THR A 17 -17.92 -4.55 -18.51
N GLU A 18 -19.00 -4.73 -17.77
CA GLU A 18 -20.23 -5.34 -18.27
C GLU A 18 -21.34 -4.28 -18.26
N LEU A 19 -21.86 -3.96 -19.45
CA LEU A 19 -22.97 -3.01 -19.60
C LEU A 19 -24.06 -3.65 -20.45
N ARG A 20 -25.21 -3.91 -19.83
CA ARG A 20 -26.40 -4.50 -20.48
C ARG A 20 -26.10 -5.79 -21.27
N GLY A 21 -25.30 -6.69 -20.69
CA GLY A 21 -24.96 -7.99 -21.28
C GLY A 21 -23.84 -7.98 -22.32
N ILE A 22 -23.29 -6.80 -22.66
CA ILE A 22 -22.06 -6.70 -23.45
C ILE A 22 -20.88 -6.62 -22.48
N ARG A 23 -19.93 -7.55 -22.62
CA ARG A 23 -18.66 -7.53 -21.90
C ARG A 23 -17.57 -6.94 -22.77
N THR A 24 -16.92 -5.90 -22.26
CA THR A 24 -15.70 -5.35 -22.85
C THR A 24 -14.56 -5.49 -21.85
N SER A 25 -13.39 -5.87 -22.33
CA SER A 25 -12.18 -5.97 -21.53
C SER A 25 -11.14 -5.01 -22.10
N ASP A 26 -10.63 -4.12 -21.26
CA ASP A 26 -9.50 -3.24 -21.60
C ASP A 26 -8.26 -3.69 -20.82
N VAL A 27 -7.09 -3.64 -21.45
CA VAL A 27 -5.80 -3.98 -20.85
C VAL A 27 -4.90 -2.75 -20.96
N SER A 28 -4.63 -2.12 -19.82
CA SER A 28 -3.80 -0.91 -19.72
C SER A 28 -2.55 -1.17 -18.90
N ARG A 29 -1.46 -0.47 -19.24
CA ARG A 29 -0.32 -0.32 -18.32
C ARG A 29 -0.58 0.91 -17.45
N GLU A 30 -0.57 0.70 -16.15
CA GLU A 30 -0.70 1.78 -15.16
C GLU A 30 0.59 1.89 -14.35
N ALA A 31 0.92 3.11 -13.94
CA ALA A 31 2.08 3.40 -13.12
C ALA A 31 1.62 4.18 -11.88
N GLU A 32 2.01 3.70 -10.71
CA GLU A 32 1.74 4.37 -9.44
C GLU A 32 3.06 4.88 -8.87
N GLU A 33 3.15 6.20 -8.71
CA GLU A 33 4.26 6.83 -7.99
C GLU A 33 3.93 6.87 -6.50
N ARG A 34 4.78 6.24 -5.68
CA ARG A 34 4.71 6.27 -4.22
C ARG A 34 5.92 6.97 -3.65
N MET A 35 5.68 7.87 -2.71
CA MET A 35 6.74 8.49 -1.91
C MET A 35 6.81 7.80 -0.55
N ARG A 36 7.98 7.27 -0.21
CA ARG A 36 8.26 6.68 1.10
C ARG A 36 9.17 7.60 1.89
N VAL A 37 8.76 7.94 3.11
CA VAL A 37 9.58 8.67 4.07
C VAL A 37 10.05 7.67 5.13
N ILE A 38 11.35 7.51 5.28
CA ILE A 38 11.97 6.62 6.25
C ILE A 38 12.65 7.47 7.31
N LEU A 39 12.12 7.46 8.52
CA LEU A 39 12.69 8.15 9.67
C LEU A 39 13.62 7.19 10.42
N LYS A 40 14.93 7.49 10.42
CA LYS A 40 15.92 6.75 11.21
C LYS A 40 15.97 7.34 12.61
N LEU A 41 15.32 6.63 13.54
CA LEU A 41 15.30 6.97 14.96
C LEU A 41 16.45 6.22 15.64
N GLN A 42 17.58 6.91 15.83
CA GLN A 42 18.70 6.36 16.59
C GLN A 42 18.48 6.62 18.09
N GLY A 43 18.57 5.59 18.92
CA GLY A 43 18.52 5.70 20.38
C GLY A 43 17.15 6.12 20.96
N THR A 44 16.09 6.09 20.17
CA THR A 44 14.74 6.49 20.56
C THR A 44 13.74 5.39 20.22
N GLU A 45 12.79 5.14 21.11
CA GLU A 45 11.68 4.22 20.85
C GLU A 45 10.80 4.74 19.70
N LEU A 46 10.07 3.83 19.05
CA LEU A 46 9.09 4.20 18.05
C LEU A 46 8.10 5.22 18.64
N PRO A 47 7.84 6.36 17.98
CA PRO A 47 6.96 7.39 18.51
C PRO A 47 5.54 6.83 18.61
N ASN A 48 4.86 7.08 19.72
CA ASN A 48 3.45 6.72 19.88
C ASN A 48 2.56 7.49 18.89
N ASP A 49 2.96 8.70 18.52
CA ASP A 49 2.24 9.58 17.62
C ASP A 49 3.13 10.05 16.47
N VAL A 50 2.62 9.93 15.23
CA VAL A 50 3.26 10.42 14.01
C VAL A 50 2.25 11.30 13.27
N VAL A 51 2.58 12.59 13.11
CA VAL A 51 1.74 13.54 12.38
C VAL A 51 2.36 13.80 11.00
N LEU A 52 1.62 13.47 9.95
CA LEU A 52 2.03 13.63 8.54
C LEU A 52 0.93 14.34 7.75
N PHE A 53 1.32 15.34 6.97
CA PHE A 53 0.43 16.04 6.05
C PHE A 53 0.75 15.61 4.61
N SER A 54 -0.16 14.87 3.95
CA SER A 54 -0.09 14.59 2.51
C SER A 54 -1.22 15.25 1.75
N HIS A 55 -0.90 15.63 0.51
CA HIS A 55 -1.78 16.29 -0.42
C HIS A 55 -2.24 15.36 -1.54
N ARG A 56 -1.73 14.11 -1.60
CA ARG A 56 -2.03 13.13 -2.66
C ARG A 56 -2.18 11.72 -2.09
N GLY A 57 -3.41 11.20 -2.13
CA GLY A 57 -3.73 9.79 -1.96
C GLY A 57 -3.62 9.22 -0.52
N PRO A 58 -4.06 7.96 -0.34
CA PRO A 58 -3.94 7.25 0.93
C PRO A 58 -2.46 7.04 1.30
N MET A 59 -2.13 7.23 2.57
CA MET A 59 -0.76 7.12 3.10
C MET A 59 -0.66 5.97 4.11
N THR A 60 0.34 5.11 3.94
CA THR A 60 0.72 4.13 4.96
C THR A 60 1.72 4.76 5.94
N ILE A 61 1.30 4.95 7.19
CA ILE A 61 2.08 5.64 8.22
C ILE A 61 3.00 4.68 8.99
N MET A 62 2.59 3.41 9.13
CA MET A 62 3.35 2.38 9.82
C MET A 62 3.01 1.00 9.26
N GLU A 63 4.01 0.15 9.07
CA GLU A 63 3.84 -1.28 8.83
C GLU A 63 4.35 -2.05 10.04
N LYS A 64 3.48 -2.82 10.69
CA LYS A 64 3.84 -3.75 11.76
C LYS A 64 3.66 -5.17 11.25
N LYS A 65 4.70 -6.00 11.37
CA LYS A 65 4.54 -7.44 11.19
C LYS A 65 3.63 -7.95 12.30
N VAL A 66 2.40 -8.31 11.94
CA VAL A 66 1.50 -9.05 12.82
C VAL A 66 1.71 -10.54 12.56
N ALA A 67 1.77 -11.33 13.62
CA ALA A 67 1.68 -12.77 13.47
C ALA A 67 0.30 -13.06 12.87
N LEU A 68 0.27 -13.73 11.72
CA LEU A 68 -0.96 -14.34 11.25
C LEU A 68 -1.32 -15.40 12.29
N GLN A 69 -2.43 -15.19 13.01
CA GLN A 69 -3.03 -16.32 13.72
C GLN A 69 -3.37 -17.33 12.63
N ASN A 70 -2.68 -18.46 12.63
CA ASN A 70 -3.18 -19.64 11.95
C ASN A 70 -4.52 -19.93 12.62
N SER A 71 -5.62 -19.56 11.99
CA SER A 71 -6.93 -20.11 12.31
C SER A 71 -6.91 -21.56 11.82
N ASP A 72 -6.21 -22.39 12.58
CA ASP A 72 -6.31 -23.84 12.55
C ASP A 72 -7.37 -24.22 13.59
N ASP A 73 -8.59 -23.71 13.40
CA ASP A 73 -9.77 -24.26 14.06
C ASP A 73 -10.43 -25.18 13.05
N GLY A 74 -10.03 -26.45 13.12
CA GLY A 74 -10.74 -27.54 12.48
C GLY A 74 -12.20 -27.54 12.95
N ALA A 75 -13.10 -27.20 12.03
CA ALA A 75 -14.51 -27.51 12.18
C ALA A 75 -14.67 -29.02 11.93
N SER A 76 -14.87 -29.75 13.04
CA SER A 76 -15.41 -31.11 13.06
C SER A 76 -16.89 -31.11 12.67
#